data_AF-A0A918B0U7-F1
#
_entry.id   AF-A0A918B0U7-F1
#
_cell.length_a   1.000
_cell.length_b   1.000
_cell.length_c   1.000
_cell.angle_alpha   90.00
_cell.angle_beta   90.00
_cell.angle_gamma   90.00
#
_symmetry.space_group_name_H-M   'P 1'
#
loop_
_entity.id
_entity.type
_entity.pdbx_description
1 polymer ?
#
loop_
_entity_poly.entity_id
_entity_poly.type
_entity_poly.pdbx_seq_one_letter_code
_entity_poly.pdbx_strand_id
1 'polypeptide(L)' 'MPLGLSFVLIGFFLWVAENGATYVGAWSYPHQLDGWEPVALTKFGAWALLISVTFVLVERTRRRRGGDPAAV' A
#
# COMPACT_ATOMS: atom_id res chain seq x y z
N MET A 1 15.39 -18.58 -4.68
CA MET A 1 14.74 -17.86 -3.56
C MET A 1 13.26 -18.19 -3.57
N PRO A 2 12.65 -18.67 -2.47
CA PRO A 2 11.21 -18.94 -2.40
C PRO A 2 10.42 -17.64 -2.56
N LEU A 3 9.53 -17.56 -3.55
CA LEU A 3 8.73 -16.36 -3.88
C LEU A 3 7.91 -15.86 -2.68
N GLY A 4 7.34 -16.78 -1.89
CA GLY A 4 6.59 -16.44 -0.69
C GLY A 4 7.44 -15.74 0.38
N LEU A 5 8.71 -16.13 0.52
CA LEU A 5 9.63 -15.49 1.47
C LEU A 5 9.92 -14.04 1.07
N SER A 6 10.08 -13.77 -0.23
CA SER A 6 10.27 -12.41 -0.73
C SER A 6 9.08 -11.51 -0.39
N PHE A 7 7.84 -11.97 -0.57
CA PHE A 7 6.65 -11.18 -0.22
C PHE A 7 6.53 -10.90 1.28
N VAL A 8 6.83 -11.89 2.12
CA VAL A 8 6.83 -11.70 3.58
C VAL A 8 7.88 -10.67 3.99
N LEU A 9 9.10 -10.76 3.46
CA LEU A 9 10.17 -9.83 3.78
C LEU A 9 9.85 -8.40 3.32
N ILE A 10 9.35 -8.23 2.09
CA ILE A 10 8.95 -6.92 1.58
C ILE A 10 7.88 -6.30 2.50
N GLY A 11 6.84 -7.06 2.85
CA GLY A 11 5.79 -6.59 3.75
C GLY A 11 6.32 -6.23 5.14
N PHE A 12 7.21 -7.06 5.70
CA PHE A 12 7.84 -6.83 6.99
C PHE A 12 8.66 -5.53 6.99
N PHE A 13 9.53 -5.31 6.00
CA PHE A 13 10.33 -4.09 5.91
C PHE A 13 9.48 -2.84 5.68
N LEU A 14 8.38 -2.94 4.92
CA LEU A 14 7.43 -1.85 4.75
C LEU A 14 6.77 -1.46 6.08
N TRP A 15 6.36 -2.46 6.88
CA TRP A 15 5.80 -2.22 8.20
C TRP A 15 6.82 -1.60 9.17
N VAL A 16 8.07 -2.07 9.16
CA VAL A 16 9.14 -1.47 9.96
C VAL A 16 9.39 -0.01 9.54
N ALA A 17 9.42 0.28 8.25
CA ALA A 17 9.61 1.64 7.73
C ALA A 17 8.46 2.58 8.15
N GLU A 18 7.21 2.11 8.10
CA GLU A 18 6.03 2.88 8.54
C GLU A 18 6.08 3.17 10.05
N ASN A 19 6.47 2.20 10.87
CA ASN A 19 6.64 2.40 12.31
C ASN A 19 7.78 3.38 12.61
N GLY A 20 8.90 3.29 11.87
CA GLY A 20 10.02 4.22 11.98
C GLY A 20 9.62 5.64 11.60
N ALA A 21 8.92 5.83 10.49
CA ALA A 21 8.44 7.13 10.01
C ALA A 21 7.47 7.79 11.00
N THR A 22 6.55 7.01 11.58
CA THR A 22 5.62 7.51 12.60
C THR A 22 6.32 7.77 13.94
N TYR A 23 7.35 7.01 14.29
CA TYR A 23 8.15 7.22 15.50
C TYR A 23 8.97 8.50 15.46
N VAL A 24 9.61 8.80 14.32
CA VAL A 24 10.39 10.05 14.16
C VAL A 24 9.52 11.27 13.84
N GLY A 25 8.21 11.10 13.73
CA GLY A 25 7.27 12.19 13.45
C GLY A 25 7.32 12.71 12.01
N ALA A 26 7.74 11.90 11.02
CA ALA A 26 7.67 12.29 9.61
C ALA A 26 6.21 12.51 9.16
N TRP A 27 5.29 11.70 9.70
CA TRP A 27 3.85 11.91 9.73
C TRP A 27 3.26 11.12 10.90
N SER A 28 2.08 11.51 11.37
CA SER A 28 1.40 10.83 12.48
C SER A 28 -0.07 10.60 12.16
N TYR A 29 -0.60 9.48 12.60
CA TYR A 29 -2.03 9.22 12.48
C TYR A 29 -2.81 9.95 13.58
N PRO A 30 -4.11 10.24 13.39
CA PRO A 30 -4.93 10.90 14.40
C PRO A 30 -4.98 10.15 15.74
N HIS A 31 -4.86 8.81 15.72
CA HIS A 31 -4.81 7.99 16.92
C HIS A 31 -3.45 8.02 17.64
N GLN A 32 -2.41 8.61 17.04
CA GLN A 32 -1.07 8.75 17.62
C GLN A 32 -0.81 10.17 18.16
N LEU A 33 -1.83 11.02 18.24
CA LEU A 33 -1.69 12.42 18.68
C LEU A 33 -1.40 12.54 20.18
N ASP A 34 -1.94 11.62 21.00
CA ASP A 34 -1.78 11.63 22.46
C ASP A 34 -0.61 10.75 22.95
N GLY A 35 0.08 10.08 22.03
CA GLY A 35 1.19 9.18 22.32
C GLY A 35 1.53 8.30 21.13
N TRP A 36 2.80 7.91 21.01
CA TRP A 36 3.21 6.98 19.95
C TRP A 36 2.74 5.56 20.26
N GLU A 37 2.05 4.96 19.31
CA GLU A 37 1.63 3.56 19.35
C GLU A 37 2.08 2.85 18.06
N PRO A 38 2.55 1.58 18.13
CA PRO A 38 2.90 0.82 16.95
C PRO A 38 1.75 0.75 15.94
N VAL A 39 2.08 0.88 14.67
CA VAL A 39 1.10 0.86 13.59
C VAL A 39 0.49 -0.55 13.47
N ALA A 40 -0.82 -0.64 13.63
CA ALA A 40 -1.57 -1.88 13.61
C ALA A 40 -1.34 -2.69 12.30
N LEU A 41 -1.13 -4.00 12.48
CA LEU A 41 -1.01 -4.98 11.38
C LEU A 41 -2.25 -5.02 10.47
N THR A 42 -3.40 -4.54 10.93
CA THR A 42 -4.62 -4.43 10.12
C THR A 42 -4.45 -3.50 8.92
N LYS A 43 -3.47 -2.57 8.94
CA LYS A 43 -3.16 -1.72 7.78
C LYS A 43 -2.64 -2.49 6.57
N PHE A 44 -2.10 -3.70 6.76
CA PHE A 44 -1.78 -4.58 5.63
C PHE A 44 -3.00 -4.87 4.77
N GLY A 45 -4.18 -5.06 5.38
CA GLY A 45 -5.44 -5.23 4.66
C GLY A 45 -5.80 -3.99 3.84
N ALA A 46 -5.65 -2.80 4.42
CA ALA A 46 -5.90 -1.54 3.71
C ALA A 46 -4.94 -1.33 2.53
N TRP A 47 -3.65 -1.65 2.68
CA TRP A 47 -2.67 -1.58 1.58
C TRP A 47 -2.97 -2.59 0.48
N ALA A 48 -3.33 -3.83 0.84
CA ALA A 48 -3.73 -4.85 -0.13
C ALA A 48 -4.97 -4.42 -0.92
N LEU A 49 -5.98 -3.85 -0.24
CA LEU A 49 -7.17 -3.28 -0.89
C LEU A 49 -6.81 -2.11 -1.81
N LEU A 50 -5.96 -1.19 -1.36
CA LEU A 50 -5.52 -0.04 -2.15
C LEU A 50 -4.84 -0.49 -3.47
N ILE A 51 -3.91 -1.43 -3.40
CA ILE A 51 -3.22 -1.97 -4.58
C ILE A 51 -4.21 -2.70 -5.50
N SER A 52 -5.11 -3.50 -4.93
CA SER A 52 -6.12 -4.25 -5.70
C SER A 52 -7.07 -3.32 -6.45
N VAL A 53 -7.61 -2.30 -5.77
CA VAL A 53 -8.49 -1.30 -6.38
C VAL A 53 -7.74 -0.50 -7.44
N THR A 54 -6.48 -0.14 -7.19
CA THR A 54 -5.63 0.56 -8.17
C THR A 54 -5.46 -0.28 -9.45
N PHE A 55 -5.17 -1.57 -9.34
CA PHE A 55 -5.07 -2.47 -10.50
C PHE A 55 -6.38 -2.55 -11.29
N VAL A 56 -7.52 -2.73 -10.59
CA VAL A 56 -8.84 -2.78 -11.23
C VAL A 56 -9.15 -1.46 -11.95
N LEU A 57 -8.82 -0.32 -11.34
CA LEU A 57 -9.02 1.00 -11.94
C LEU A 57 -8.14 1.22 -13.17
N VAL A 58 -6.87 0.85 -13.11
CA VAL A 58 -5.93 0.95 -14.24
C VAL A 58 -6.39 0.06 -15.39
N GLU A 59 -6.78 -1.17 -15.11
CA GLU A 59 -7.26 -2.10 -16.14
C GLU A 59 -8.57 -1.62 -16.78
N ARG A 60 -9.53 -1.15 -15.97
CA ARG A 60 -10.76 -0.54 -16.50
C ARG A 60 -10.46 0.67 -17.37
N THR A 61 -9.50 1.51 -16.97
CA THR A 61 -9.08 2.69 -17.75
C THR A 61 -8.42 2.27 -19.07
N ARG A 62 -7.53 1.27 -19.04
CA ARG A 62 -6.89 0.72 -20.24
C ARG A 62 -7.90 0.12 -21.21
N ARG A 63 -8.87 -0.67 -20.74
CA ARG A 63 -9.95 -1.21 -21.59
C ARG A 63 -10.77 -0.12 -22.25
N ARG A 64 -11.10 0.95 -21.53
CA ARG A 64 -11.82 2.10 -22.10
C ARG A 64 -11.04 2.80 -23.21
N ARG A 65 -9.72 2.97 -23.04
CA ARG A 65 -8.85 3.60 -24.05
C ARG A 65 -8.51 2.68 -25.22
N GLY A 66 -8.36 1.37 -24.98
CA GLY A 66 -8.08 0.37 -26.02
C GLY A 66 -9.28 0.07 -26.93
N GLY A 67 -10.46 0.58 -26.59
CA GLY A 67 -11.65 0.56 -27.43
C GLY A 67 -11.86 1.84 -28.25
N ASP A 68 -10.90 2.76 -28.26
CA ASP A 68 -10.97 3.99 -29.07
C ASP A 68 -10.19 3.80 -30.38
N PRO A 69 -10.85 3.49 -31.52
CA PRO A 69 -10.19 3.25 -32.80
C PRO A 69 -9.55 4.50 -33.42
N ALA A 70 -9.68 5.68 -32.79
CA ALA A 70 -9.23 6.96 -33.35
C ALA A 70 -7.76 7.32 -33.07
N ALA A 71 -6.97 6.44 -32.45
CA ALA A 71 -5.60 6.75 -32.00
C ALA A 71 -4.47 6.03 -32.78
N VAL A 72 -4.74 5.50 -33.98
CA VAL A 72 -3.73 4.83 -34.84
C VAL A 72 -3.48 5.62 -36.12
#